data_AF-A0A956BQW0-F1
#
_entry.id   AF-A0A956BQW0-F1
#
_cell.length_a   1.000
_cell.length_b   1.000
_cell.length_c   1.000
_cell.angle_alpha   90.00
_cell.angle_beta   90.00
_cell.angle_gamma   90.00
#
_symmetry.space_group_name_H-M   'P 1'
#
loop_
_entity.id
_entity.type
_entity.pdbx_description
1 polymer ?
#
loop_
_entity_poly.entity_id
_entity_poly.type
_entity_poly.pdbx_seq_one_letter_code
_entity_poly.pdbx_strand_id
1 'polypeptide(L)'
;MALALGCAGLSDDLRRARRSYAAAAYEDANTWLVAIEEDIPSATTAQRATWHYLRGMTEYRLGHRREARHYLALAHVIAGERGVGLQPQWQRTLAITLDELGEEIPGADAR
;
A
#
# COMPACT_ATOMS: atom_id res chain seq x y z
N MET A 1 -12.99 11.31 -25.45
CA MET A 1 -13.27 12.64 -24.89
C MET A 1 -12.52 12.73 -23.56
N ALA A 2 -11.62 13.70 -23.42
CA ALA A 2 -10.53 13.76 -22.44
C ALA A 2 -10.98 13.69 -20.96
N LEU A 3 -10.49 12.77 -20.12
CA LEU A 3 -9.15 12.60 -19.51
C LEU A 3 -8.71 13.66 -18.46
N ALA A 4 -9.63 14.49 -17.97
CA ALA A 4 -9.37 15.41 -16.83
C ALA A 4 -10.03 15.00 -15.50
N LEU A 5 -10.78 13.89 -15.46
CA LEU A 5 -11.44 13.38 -14.24
C LEU A 5 -10.57 12.40 -13.42
N GLY A 6 -9.48 11.89 -14.00
CA GLY A 6 -8.67 10.83 -13.39
C GLY A 6 -7.95 11.24 -12.10
N CYS A 7 -7.34 12.43 -12.04
CA CYS A 7 -6.58 12.84 -10.85
C CYS A 7 -7.47 13.18 -9.64
N ALA A 8 -8.64 13.77 -9.89
CA ALA A 8 -9.62 14.09 -8.85
C ALA A 8 -10.27 12.80 -8.32
N GLY A 9 -10.64 11.87 -9.22
CA GLY A 9 -11.14 10.54 -8.86
C GLY A 9 -10.13 9.74 -8.05
N LEU A 10 -8.90 9.61 -8.55
CA LEU A 10 -7.81 8.89 -7.89
C LEU A 10 -7.55 9.42 -6.47
N SER A 11 -7.48 10.74 -6.30
CA SER A 11 -7.23 11.34 -4.99
C SER A 11 -8.38 11.08 -4.02
N ASP A 12 -9.62 11.11 -4.51
CA ASP A 12 -10.81 10.85 -3.69
C ASP A 12 -10.90 9.39 -3.27
N ASP A 13 -10.63 8.47 -4.20
CA ASP A 13 -10.69 7.04 -3.96
C ASP A 13 -9.52 6.56 -3.09
N LEU A 14 -8.32 7.14 -3.26
CA LEU A 14 -7.22 6.91 -2.32
C LEU A 14 -7.55 7.43 -0.92
N ARG A 15 -8.28 8.56 -0.81
CA ARG A 15 -8.81 9.04 0.48
C ARG A 15 -9.86 8.09 1.06
N ARG A 16 -10.72 7.47 0.24
CA ARG A 16 -11.70 6.45 0.67
C ARG A 16 -11.01 5.18 1.16
N ALA A 17 -10.03 4.67 0.42
CA ALA A 17 -9.19 3.54 0.83
C ALA A 17 -8.52 3.80 2.19
N ARG A 18 -7.90 4.98 2.35
CA ARG A 18 -7.24 5.37 3.61
C ARG A 18 -8.22 5.41 4.79
N ARG A 19 -9.44 5.93 4.60
CA ARG A 19 -10.46 5.96 5.65
C ARG A 19 -10.91 4.55 6.05
N SER A 20 -11.14 3.70 5.06
CA SER A 20 -11.55 2.30 5.28
C SER A 20 -10.47 1.53 6.05
N TYR A 21 -9.20 1.68 5.63
CA TYR A 21 -8.06 1.09 6.35
C TYR A 21 -7.97 1.59 7.80
N ALA A 22 -8.11 2.90 8.02
CA ALA A 22 -8.07 3.48 9.36
C ALA A 22 -9.21 3.01 10.27
N ALA A 23 -10.35 2.65 9.67
CA ALA A 23 -11.50 2.08 10.37
C ALA A 23 -11.41 0.55 10.56
N ALA A 24 -10.28 -0.08 10.20
CA ALA A 24 -10.09 -1.53 10.17
C ALA A 24 -11.05 -2.30 9.23
N ALA A 25 -11.71 -1.60 8.31
CA ALA A 25 -12.50 -2.21 7.23
C ALA A 25 -11.56 -2.58 6.07
N TYR A 26 -10.77 -3.65 6.28
CA TYR A 26 -9.68 -4.00 5.36
C TYR A 26 -10.17 -4.52 4.01
N GLU A 27 -11.28 -5.26 3.97
CA GLU A 27 -11.89 -5.69 2.70
C GLU A 27 -12.38 -4.49 1.89
N ASP A 28 -13.07 -3.53 2.53
CA ASP A 28 -13.51 -2.29 1.87
C ASP A 28 -12.33 -1.46 1.39
N ALA A 29 -11.28 -1.33 2.21
CA ALA A 29 -10.04 -0.67 1.81
C ALA A 29 -9.46 -1.34 0.55
N ASN A 30 -9.49 -2.67 0.50
CA ASN A 30 -9.02 -3.44 -0.63
C ASN A 30 -9.82 -3.16 -1.90
N THR A 31 -11.15 -3.12 -1.80
CA THR A 31 -12.04 -2.78 -2.91
C THR A 31 -11.67 -1.43 -3.53
N TRP A 32 -11.47 -0.40 -2.70
CA TRP A 32 -11.05 0.92 -3.19
C TRP A 32 -9.65 0.90 -3.81
N LEU A 33 -8.71 0.14 -3.25
CA LEU A 33 -7.33 0.10 -3.73
C LEU A 33 -7.22 -0.62 -5.09
N VAL A 34 -7.96 -1.71 -5.29
CA VAL A 34 -8.01 -2.43 -6.57
C VAL A 34 -8.67 -1.57 -7.65
N ALA A 35 -9.74 -0.84 -7.31
CA ALA A 35 -10.48 -0.02 -8.27
C ALA A 35 -9.61 1.06 -8.95
N ILE A 36 -8.55 1.52 -8.29
CA ILE A 36 -7.65 2.58 -8.80
C ILE A 36 -6.29 2.07 -9.25
N GLU A 37 -6.04 0.76 -9.25
CA GLU A 37 -4.72 0.18 -9.54
C GLU A 37 -4.17 0.60 -10.92
N GLU A 38 -5.04 0.66 -11.94
CA GLU A 38 -4.68 1.06 -13.31
C GLU A 38 -4.23 2.53 -13.42
N ASP A 39 -4.68 3.39 -12.50
CA ASP A 39 -4.34 4.81 -12.49
C ASP A 39 -2.99 5.09 -11.79
N ILE A 40 -2.52 4.18 -10.92
CA ILE A 40 -1.31 4.35 -10.09
C ILE A 40 -0.03 4.63 -10.90
N PRO A 41 0.23 3.99 -12.05
CA PRO A 41 1.41 4.30 -12.86
C PRO A 41 1.49 5.79 -13.28
N SER A 42 0.34 6.45 -13.45
CA SER A 42 0.25 7.87 -13.84
C SER A 42 0.24 8.84 -12.65
N ALA A 43 0.12 8.32 -11.42
CA ALA A 43 -0.02 9.12 -10.21
C ALA A 43 1.29 9.79 -9.77
N THR A 44 1.18 10.82 -8.94
CA THR A 44 2.38 11.44 -8.33
C THR A 44 3.17 10.44 -7.50
N THR A 45 4.49 10.64 -7.36
CA THR A 45 5.34 9.78 -6.52
C THR A 45 4.79 9.61 -5.10
N ALA A 46 4.26 10.69 -4.52
CA ALA A 46 3.63 10.64 -3.19
C ALA A 46 2.40 9.73 -3.17
N GLN A 47 1.47 9.89 -4.13
CA GLN A 47 0.29 9.03 -4.23
C GLN A 47 0.66 7.57 -4.49
N ARG A 48 1.65 7.31 -5.34
CA ARG A 48 2.17 5.96 -5.59
C ARG A 48 2.69 5.32 -4.32
N ALA A 49 3.54 6.02 -3.55
CA ALA A 49 4.05 5.51 -2.28
C ALA A 49 2.93 5.23 -1.28
N THR A 50 1.98 6.18 -1.13
CA THR A 50 0.80 6.03 -0.26
C THR A 50 -0.04 4.81 -0.65
N TRP A 51 -0.34 4.64 -1.95
CA TRP A 51 -1.14 3.52 -2.44
C TRP A 51 -0.45 2.18 -2.18
N HIS A 52 0.84 2.04 -2.50
CA HIS A 52 1.59 0.80 -2.27
C HIS A 52 1.67 0.46 -0.78
N TYR A 53 1.85 1.48 0.09
CA TYR A 53 1.82 1.27 1.53
C TYR A 53 0.45 0.77 2.00
N LEU A 54 -0.64 1.43 1.58
CA LEU A 54 -1.98 1.04 1.99
C LEU A 54 -2.36 -0.34 1.45
N ARG A 55 -2.02 -0.67 0.20
CA ARG A 55 -2.20 -1.99 -0.39
C ARG A 55 -1.43 -3.04 0.41
N GLY A 56 -0.13 -2.85 0.61
CA GLY A 56 0.69 -3.79 1.36
C GLY A 56 0.24 -4.00 2.80
N MET A 57 -0.11 -2.91 3.51
CA MET A 57 -0.64 -3.02 4.88
C MET A 57 -2.03 -3.64 4.92
N THR A 58 -2.88 -3.41 3.91
CA THR A 58 -4.20 -4.06 3.83
C THR A 58 -4.05 -5.56 3.62
N GLU A 59 -3.21 -5.98 2.67
CA GLU A 59 -2.89 -7.39 2.44
C GLU A 59 -2.27 -8.04 3.68
N TYR A 60 -1.38 -7.34 4.40
CA TYR A 60 -0.81 -7.81 5.67
C TYR A 60 -1.91 -8.10 6.71
N ARG A 61 -2.87 -7.18 6.85
CA ARG A 61 -3.97 -7.32 7.81
C ARG A 61 -5.00 -8.39 7.42
N LEU A 62 -5.10 -8.71 6.14
CA LEU A 62 -5.89 -9.82 5.61
C LEU A 62 -5.14 -11.16 5.65
N GLY A 63 -3.85 -11.18 6.03
CA GLY A 63 -3.03 -12.38 6.14
C GLY A 63 -2.33 -12.80 4.84
N HIS A 64 -2.40 -11.99 3.78
CA HIS A 64 -1.76 -12.27 2.49
C HIS A 64 -0.31 -11.80 2.50
N ARG A 65 0.55 -12.57 3.17
CA ARG A 65 1.93 -12.17 3.52
C ARG A 65 2.84 -11.90 2.31
N ARG A 66 2.70 -12.68 1.23
CA ARG A 66 3.50 -12.50 0.01
C ARG A 66 3.16 -11.19 -0.70
N GLU A 67 1.88 -10.93 -0.90
CA GLU A 67 1.35 -9.71 -1.49
C GLU A 67 1.71 -8.49 -0.63
N ALA A 68 1.53 -8.61 0.68
CA ALA A 68 1.95 -7.60 1.65
C ALA A 68 3.43 -7.23 1.47
N ARG A 69 4.32 -8.23 1.48
CA ARG A 69 5.76 -8.01 1.30
C ARG A 69 6.07 -7.31 -0.02
N HIS A 70 5.45 -7.76 -1.11
CA HIS A 70 5.64 -7.19 -2.44
C HIS A 70 5.29 -5.68 -2.46
N TYR A 71 4.07 -5.34 -2.05
CA TYR A 71 3.61 -3.95 -2.12
C TYR A 71 4.31 -3.04 -1.09
N LEU A 72 4.63 -3.55 0.11
CA LEU A 72 5.40 -2.79 1.10
C LEU A 72 6.83 -2.53 0.61
N ALA A 73 7.48 -3.47 -0.06
CA ALA A 73 8.81 -3.26 -0.63
C ALA A 73 8.78 -2.17 -1.72
N LEU A 74 7.76 -2.16 -2.58
CA LEU A 74 7.54 -1.09 -3.55
C LEU A 74 7.29 0.26 -2.88
N ALA A 75 6.49 0.30 -1.82
CA ALA A 75 6.26 1.52 -1.05
C ALA A 75 7.57 2.10 -0.50
N HIS A 76 8.43 1.24 0.05
CA HIS A 76 9.74 1.63 0.59
C HIS A 76 10.64 2.23 -0.50
N VAL A 77 10.75 1.56 -1.65
CA VAL A 77 11.57 2.05 -2.78
C VAL A 77 11.04 3.37 -3.35
N ILE A 78 9.72 3.50 -3.54
CA ILE A 78 9.10 4.69 -4.13
C ILE A 78 9.17 5.89 -3.17
N ALA A 79 8.99 5.67 -1.87
CA ALA A 79 9.06 6.72 -0.87
C ALA A 79 10.51 7.26 -0.70
N GLY A 80 11.50 6.40 -0.92
CA GLY A 80 12.92 6.71 -0.79
C GLY A 80 13.32 7.15 0.62
N GLU A 81 14.54 7.65 0.78
CA GLU A 81 15.11 8.05 2.09
C GLU A 81 14.30 9.14 2.80
N ARG A 82 13.66 10.03 2.03
CA ARG A 82 12.83 11.11 2.57
C ARG A 82 11.41 10.65 2.96
N GLY A 83 11.05 9.41 2.65
CA GLY A 83 9.73 8.86 2.96
C GLY A 83 8.58 9.62 2.28
N VAL A 84 8.75 10.03 1.02
CA VAL A 84 7.77 10.82 0.27
C VAL A 84 6.41 10.12 0.26
N GLY A 85 5.34 10.86 0.57
CA GLY A 85 3.97 10.33 0.60
C GLY A 85 3.62 9.49 1.84
N LEU A 86 4.56 9.27 2.76
CA LEU A 86 4.34 8.52 4.00
C LEU A 86 4.55 9.40 5.23
N GLN A 87 3.62 9.33 6.18
CA GLN A 87 3.80 9.98 7.48
C GLN A 87 4.90 9.28 8.28
N PRO A 88 5.60 9.96 9.21
CA PRO A 88 6.69 9.34 9.97
C PRO A 88 6.29 8.05 10.70
N GLN A 89 5.06 7.97 11.23
CA GLN A 89 4.60 6.72 11.85
C GLN A 89 4.42 5.59 10.83
N TRP A 90 3.96 5.89 9.61
CA TRP A 90 3.83 4.90 8.54
C TRP A 90 5.18 4.41 8.05
N GLN A 91 6.20 5.28 8.00
CA GLN A 91 7.57 4.87 7.66
C GLN A 91 8.13 3.88 8.69
N ARG A 92 7.93 4.14 9.99
CA ARG A 92 8.33 3.22 11.06
C ARG A 92 7.58 1.89 10.98
N THR A 93 6.26 1.92 10.84
CA THR A 93 5.44 0.71 10.67
C THR A 93 5.88 -0.08 9.44
N LEU A 94 6.12 0.59 8.30
CA LEU A 94 6.59 -0.04 7.07
C LEU A 94 7.90 -0.81 7.30
N ALA A 95 8.88 -0.20 7.96
CA ALA A 95 10.16 -0.84 8.25
C ALA A 95 9.99 -2.07 9.14
N ILE A 96 9.22 -1.95 10.23
CA ILE A 96 8.94 -3.05 11.17
C ILE A 96 8.23 -4.20 10.44
N THR A 97 7.17 -3.91 9.68
CA THR A 97 6.40 -4.93 8.98
C THR A 97 7.22 -5.63 7.89
N LEU A 98 8.12 -4.92 7.19
CA LEU A 98 9.01 -5.54 6.21
C LEU A 98 10.03 -6.48 6.85
N ASP A 99 10.51 -6.14 8.04
CA ASP A 99 11.40 -6.97 8.85
C ASP A 99 10.69 -8.26 9.27
N GLU A 100 9.49 -8.15 9.86
CA GLU A 100 8.63 -9.29 10.24
C GLU A 100 8.26 -10.19 9.05
N LEU A 101 8.08 -9.61 7.86
CA LEU A 101 7.81 -10.33 6.61
C LEU A 101 9.08 -10.89 5.96
N GLY A 102 10.27 -10.50 6.44
CA GLY A 102 11.58 -10.98 6.00
C GLY A 102 12.15 -12.10 6.86
N GLU A 103 11.80 -12.13 8.14
CA GLU A 103 12.16 -13.18 9.08
C GLU A 103 11.38 -14.50 8.87
N GLU A 104 10.42 -14.54 7.95
CA GLU A 104 9.74 -15.77 7.54
C GLU A 104 10.69 -16.60 6.66
N ILE A 105 11.63 -17.28 7.31
CA ILE A 105 12.67 -18.11 6.68
C ILE A 105 12.02 -19.32 5.97
N PRO A 106 12.34 -19.60 4.69
CA PRO A 106 11.89 -20.80 3.99
C PRO A 106 12.46 -22.05 4.67
N GLY A 107 11.59 -22.85 5.30
CA GLY A 107 12.00 -24.13 5.92
C GLY A 107 11.08 -24.72 6.99
N ALA A 108 9.91 -24.16 7.28
CA ALA A 108 9.00 -24.71 8.29
C ALA A 108 8.10 -25.87 7.77
N ASP A 109 8.10 -26.13 6.46
CA ASP A 109 7.24 -27.13 5.84
C ASP A 109 7.94 -27.81 4.64
N ALA A 110 8.98 -28.58 4.96
CA ALA A 110 9.45 -29.70 4.14
C ALA A 110 10.20 -30.72 5.02
N ARG A 111 9.43 -31.44 5.85
CA ARG A 111 9.72 -32.81 6.29
C ARG A 111 8.62 -33.70 5.76
#